data_AF-A0A8C6M9K3-F1
#
_entry.id   AF-A0A8C6M9K3-F1
#
_cell.length_a   1.000
_cell.length_b   1.000
_cell.length_c   1.000
_cell.angle_alpha   90.00
_cell.angle_beta   90.00
_cell.angle_gamma   90.00
#
_symmetry.space_group_name_H-M   'P 1'
#
loop_
_entity.id
_entity.type
_entity.pdbx_description
1 polymer ?
#
loop_
_entity_poly.entity_id
_entity_poly.type
_entity_poly.pdbx_seq_one_letter_code
_entity_poly.pdbx_strand_id
1 'polypeptide(L)'
;SSVFLPFELQKVQKPVLSFLHDGRVVLMSTQICCLLGWRNPGILPSLEDLLFYTVAEGQEKIPAHKFLTALKATGLRTGDPRLKECMDTLKETLKKTPDGVTLDRHLFKKCVQSNIVLLTQAFRKKFVIPDFQSFTSHIDQLYEKAKKLTEGQVADYIPQLAKFSPDLWAVSLCTVDGQRHTVGDTKVPFCLQSCIKPLKYAVAVHDHATEYVHSFIGKEPSGLRFNKLFLNDEDKPHNPMVNAGAIVCTSLIQVKRSFPFFFNSERESGDRNFAIGYYLKEKKCFPEGTDMTSVLDLYFQLCSIEVTCESASVMAATLANGGICPITGERVLSPEAVRNTLSLMHSCGMYDFSGQFAFHVGLPAKSGVAGGILLVVPNVMGIMCWSPPLDKLGNSVRGIQFCTGLVELFNFHNYDNLRHFAKKHDPRREGGDQRVKSVINLLFAAYTGDVSALRRFALSSVDMEQRDYDSRTALHVAAAEGHIDVVRFLLEACKVNPVPKDRWGNTPIDEAMHFGHHNVVTLLKHHQDKYSPPAAPDEKTW
;
A
#
# COMPACT_ATOMS: atom_id res chain seq x y z
N SER A 1 -41.40 -65.22 -17.45
CA SER A 1 -40.26 -65.29 -18.38
C SER A 1 -39.09 -64.56 -17.77
N SER A 2 -37.91 -65.20 -17.76
CA SER A 2 -36.54 -64.66 -17.52
C SER A 2 -36.30 -63.94 -16.18
N VAL A 3 -35.82 -64.63 -15.14
CA VAL A 3 -34.42 -65.03 -14.84
C VAL A 3 -33.56 -63.86 -14.33
N PHE A 4 -33.33 -63.85 -13.02
CA PHE A 4 -32.30 -63.11 -12.30
C PHE A 4 -31.04 -63.99 -12.17
N LEU A 5 -29.88 -63.47 -12.57
CA LEU A 5 -28.55 -63.89 -12.11
C LEU A 5 -27.62 -62.65 -12.15
N PRO A 6 -26.73 -62.46 -11.17
CA PRO A 6 -26.00 -61.21 -10.95
C PRO A 6 -24.63 -61.22 -11.63
N PHE A 7 -24.20 -60.07 -12.14
CA PHE A 7 -22.81 -59.82 -12.52
C PHE A 7 -22.13 -58.97 -11.44
N GLU A 8 -21.14 -59.55 -10.78
CA GLU A 8 -20.14 -58.82 -10.01
C GLU A 8 -19.31 -57.91 -10.93
N LEU A 9 -19.13 -56.65 -10.54
CA LEU A 9 -18.12 -55.76 -11.10
C LEU A 9 -17.28 -55.21 -9.95
N GLN A 10 -16.03 -55.68 -9.90
CA GLN A 10 -14.97 -55.22 -9.00
C GLN A 10 -14.77 -53.71 -9.11
N LYS A 11 -14.71 -53.06 -7.94
CA LYS A 11 -14.29 -51.66 -7.79
C LYS A 11 -12.81 -51.52 -8.17
N VAL A 12 -12.53 -50.74 -9.21
CA VAL A 12 -11.23 -50.08 -9.40
C VAL A 12 -11.46 -48.58 -9.21
N GLN A 13 -11.00 -48.05 -8.09
CA GLN A 13 -10.97 -46.61 -7.81
C GLN A 13 -9.88 -45.95 -8.67
N LYS A 14 -10.28 -45.10 -9.61
CA LYS A 14 -9.46 -43.98 -10.12
C LYS A 14 -10.11 -42.68 -9.65
N PRO A 15 -9.39 -41.70 -9.08
CA PRO A 15 -9.95 -40.38 -8.85
C PRO A 15 -9.97 -39.63 -10.19
N VAL A 16 -11.15 -39.54 -10.81
CA VAL A 16 -11.38 -38.65 -11.95
C VAL A 16 -11.66 -37.26 -11.40
N LEU A 17 -10.75 -36.32 -11.64
CA LEU A 17 -11.03 -34.88 -11.58
C LEU A 17 -11.95 -34.55 -12.75
N SER A 18 -13.25 -34.42 -12.49
CA SER A 18 -14.21 -33.86 -13.45
C SER A 18 -14.35 -32.36 -13.21
N PHE A 19 -13.88 -31.55 -14.17
CA PHE A 19 -14.25 -30.15 -14.28
C PHE A 19 -15.16 -29.97 -15.48
N LEU A 20 -16.37 -29.46 -15.22
CA LEU A 20 -17.36 -29.13 -16.24
C LEU A 20 -16.95 -27.86 -16.97
N HIS A 21 -16.89 -28.01 -18.29
CA HIS A 21 -16.83 -26.95 -19.29
C HIS A 21 -18.17 -26.20 -19.27
N ASP A 22 -18.26 -25.08 -18.55
CA ASP A 22 -18.99 -23.88 -18.97
C ASP A 22 -18.92 -22.79 -17.89
N GLY A 23 -18.44 -21.62 -18.30
CA GLY A 23 -18.27 -20.47 -17.43
C GLY A 23 -19.60 -19.97 -16.87
N ARG A 24 -19.90 -20.31 -15.61
CA ARG A 24 -20.73 -19.54 -14.67
C ARG A 24 -20.40 -19.97 -13.24
N VAL A 25 -20.01 -18.99 -12.42
CA VAL A 25 -19.64 -19.12 -11.00
C VAL A 25 -20.88 -19.42 -10.17
N VAL A 26 -21.10 -20.68 -9.77
CA VAL A 26 -21.88 -21.06 -8.57
C VAL A 26 -21.33 -22.37 -8.01
N LEU A 27 -20.21 -22.34 -7.30
CA LEU A 27 -19.74 -23.49 -6.50
C LEU A 27 -18.78 -22.99 -5.42
N MET A 28 -19.35 -22.30 -4.42
CA MET A 28 -18.60 -21.97 -3.20
C MET A 28 -19.41 -22.13 -1.91
N SER A 29 -20.65 -22.66 -1.98
CA SER A 29 -21.50 -22.86 -0.80
C SER A 29 -21.58 -24.32 -0.34
N THR A 30 -21.38 -25.30 -1.23
CA THR A 30 -21.62 -26.72 -0.90
C THR A 30 -20.42 -27.42 -0.27
N GLN A 31 -19.18 -27.07 -0.60
CA GLN A 31 -18.00 -27.74 -0.04
C GLN A 31 -17.72 -27.39 1.43
N ILE A 32 -18.09 -26.20 1.89
CA ILE A 32 -17.95 -25.78 3.29
C ILE A 32 -18.97 -26.49 4.20
N CYS A 33 -20.18 -26.76 3.69
CA CYS A 33 -21.22 -27.49 4.42
C CYS A 33 -20.80 -28.93 4.76
N CYS A 34 -20.10 -29.62 3.85
CA CYS A 34 -19.70 -31.02 4.05
C CYS A 34 -18.51 -31.19 5.00
N LEU A 35 -17.56 -30.23 5.05
CA LEU A 35 -16.39 -30.30 5.93
C LEU A 35 -16.69 -29.96 7.39
N LEU A 36 -17.79 -29.24 7.67
CA LEU A 36 -18.17 -28.80 9.02
C LEU A 36 -19.29 -29.62 9.66
N GLY A 37 -19.70 -30.74 9.07
CA GLY A 37 -20.73 -31.61 9.68
C GLY A 37 -22.12 -30.97 9.78
N TRP A 38 -22.52 -30.17 8.79
CA TRP A 38 -23.83 -29.49 8.81
C TRP A 38 -24.97 -30.48 8.54
N ARG A 39 -25.53 -31.05 9.60
CA ARG A 39 -26.87 -31.69 9.58
C ARG A 39 -27.95 -30.62 9.81
N ASN A 40 -28.11 -29.66 8.90
CA ASN A 40 -29.38 -28.94 8.75
C ASN A 40 -29.44 -28.09 7.46
N PRO A 41 -30.35 -28.37 6.53
CA PRO A 41 -30.50 -27.64 5.27
C PRO A 41 -31.52 -26.49 5.43
N GLY A 42 -31.17 -25.41 6.14
CA GLY A 42 -32.18 -24.38 6.45
C GLY A 42 -31.78 -22.90 6.55
N ILE A 43 -30.51 -22.55 6.77
CA ILE A 43 -30.13 -21.13 6.94
C ILE A 43 -28.76 -20.90 6.32
N LEU A 44 -28.68 -20.11 5.25
CA LEU A 44 -27.40 -19.55 4.82
C LEU A 44 -26.84 -18.69 5.98
N PRO A 45 -25.61 -18.94 6.46
CA PRO A 45 -25.04 -18.15 7.56
C PRO A 45 -24.95 -16.68 7.14
N SER A 46 -25.36 -15.78 8.04
CA SER A 46 -25.22 -14.35 7.80
C SER A 46 -23.73 -13.95 7.79
N LEU A 47 -23.38 -12.79 7.19
CA LEU A 47 -21.98 -12.35 7.12
C LEU A 47 -21.38 -12.19 8.53
N GLU A 48 -22.19 -11.77 9.49
CA GLU A 48 -21.84 -11.67 10.90
C GLU A 48 -21.52 -13.03 11.51
N ASP A 49 -22.29 -14.07 11.16
CA ASP A 49 -22.04 -15.44 11.64
C ASP A 49 -20.74 -15.99 11.06
N LEU A 50 -20.48 -15.76 9.77
CA LEU A 50 -19.23 -16.15 9.12
C LEU A 50 -18.01 -15.47 9.78
N LEU A 51 -18.14 -14.19 10.08
CA LEU A 51 -17.10 -13.44 10.80
C LEU A 51 -16.89 -13.99 12.22
N PHE A 52 -17.98 -14.31 12.93
CA PHE A 52 -17.90 -14.94 14.25
C PHE A 52 -17.07 -16.23 14.19
N TYR A 53 -17.41 -17.15 13.28
CA TYR A 53 -16.69 -18.42 13.16
C TYR A 53 -15.22 -18.24 12.75
N THR A 54 -14.93 -17.22 11.94
CA THR A 54 -13.55 -16.87 11.55
C THR A 54 -12.71 -16.47 12.75
N VAL A 55 -13.27 -15.70 13.70
CA VAL A 55 -12.54 -15.22 14.89
C VAL A 55 -12.56 -16.25 16.04
N ALA A 56 -13.65 -17.02 16.14
CA ALA A 56 -13.84 -18.02 17.19
C ALA A 56 -12.94 -19.26 17.01
N GLU A 57 -12.51 -19.57 15.78
CA GLU A 57 -11.66 -20.74 15.48
C GLU A 57 -12.25 -22.05 16.05
N GLY A 58 -13.57 -22.20 15.98
CA GLY A 58 -14.30 -23.38 16.48
C GLY A 58 -14.76 -23.31 17.93
N GLN A 59 -14.49 -22.22 18.66
CA GLN A 59 -15.00 -22.01 20.02
C GLN A 59 -16.46 -21.50 20.02
N GLU A 60 -17.21 -21.79 21.10
CA GLU A 60 -18.59 -21.33 21.24
C GLU A 60 -18.73 -19.84 21.60
N LYS A 61 -17.68 -19.25 22.17
CA LYS A 61 -17.61 -17.85 22.58
C LYS A 61 -16.27 -17.24 22.22
N ILE A 62 -16.26 -15.93 21.97
CA ILE A 62 -15.06 -15.16 21.62
C ILE A 62 -14.70 -14.24 22.79
N PRO A 63 -13.48 -14.32 23.34
CA PRO A 63 -12.98 -13.28 24.23
C PRO A 63 -12.86 -11.94 23.49
N ALA A 64 -13.42 -10.85 24.01
CA ALA A 64 -13.41 -9.55 23.34
C ALA A 64 -11.99 -9.05 23.04
N HIS A 65 -11.01 -9.36 23.91
CA HIS A 65 -9.61 -9.02 23.66
C HIS A 65 -9.06 -9.73 22.40
N LYS A 66 -9.47 -10.98 22.12
CA LYS A 66 -9.05 -11.73 20.93
C LYS A 66 -9.57 -11.04 19.67
N PHE A 67 -10.85 -10.64 19.67
CA PHE A 67 -11.44 -9.85 18.58
C PHE A 67 -10.71 -8.52 18.36
N LEU A 68 -10.45 -7.76 19.44
CA LEU A 68 -9.76 -6.47 19.34
C LEU A 68 -8.30 -6.61 18.87
N THR A 69 -7.60 -7.66 19.29
CA THR A 69 -6.24 -7.97 18.81
C THR A 69 -6.25 -8.35 17.33
N ALA A 70 -7.20 -9.20 16.91
CA ALA A 70 -7.33 -9.57 15.50
C ALA A 70 -7.72 -8.37 14.62
N LEU A 71 -8.60 -7.49 15.11
CA LEU A 71 -8.95 -6.23 14.45
C LEU A 71 -7.72 -5.33 14.29
N LYS A 72 -6.91 -5.14 15.34
CA LYS A 72 -5.66 -4.37 15.26
C LYS A 72 -4.66 -4.99 14.29
N ALA A 73 -4.62 -6.32 14.18
CA ALA A 73 -3.75 -7.02 13.22
C ALA A 73 -4.08 -6.69 11.75
N THR A 74 -5.34 -6.32 11.46
CA THR A 74 -5.73 -5.83 10.12
C THR A 74 -5.17 -4.43 9.80
N GLY A 75 -4.65 -3.71 10.80
CA GLY A 75 -4.17 -2.33 10.68
C GLY A 75 -5.20 -1.27 11.06
N LEU A 76 -6.47 -1.63 11.24
CA LEU A 76 -7.48 -0.71 11.78
C LEU A 76 -7.22 -0.40 13.26
N ARG A 77 -7.56 0.83 13.66
CA ARG A 77 -7.47 1.27 15.06
C ARG A 77 -8.86 1.28 15.69
N THR A 78 -8.92 1.04 17.00
CA THR A 78 -10.20 1.07 17.76
C THR A 78 -10.83 2.45 17.85
N GLY A 79 -10.08 3.51 17.55
CA GLY A 79 -10.57 4.88 17.46
C GLY A 79 -10.99 5.30 16.04
N ASP A 80 -11.13 4.35 15.10
CA ASP A 80 -11.66 4.65 13.76
C ASP A 80 -13.13 5.11 13.88
N PRO A 81 -13.48 6.31 13.38
CA PRO A 81 -14.85 6.82 13.41
C PRO A 81 -15.87 5.86 12.79
N ARG A 82 -15.50 5.10 11.75
CA ARG A 82 -16.37 4.13 11.07
C ARG A 82 -16.62 2.86 11.90
N LEU A 83 -15.96 2.70 13.04
CA LEU A 83 -16.15 1.60 13.99
C LEU A 83 -16.82 2.05 15.28
N LYS A 84 -17.24 3.32 15.39
CA LYS A 84 -17.76 3.90 16.62
C LYS A 84 -18.95 3.10 17.17
N GLU A 85 -19.94 2.79 16.35
CA GLU A 85 -21.14 2.05 16.78
C GLU A 85 -20.78 0.65 17.29
N CYS A 86 -19.89 -0.05 16.60
CA CYS A 86 -19.38 -1.35 17.02
C CYS A 86 -18.67 -1.27 18.37
N MET A 87 -17.80 -0.28 18.56
CA MET A 87 -17.03 -0.13 19.81
C MET A 87 -17.92 0.30 20.98
N ASP A 88 -18.90 1.18 20.74
CA ASP A 88 -19.85 1.62 21.77
C ASP A 88 -20.77 0.45 22.18
N THR A 89 -21.33 -0.27 21.20
CA THR A 89 -22.17 -1.45 21.45
C THR A 89 -21.41 -2.56 22.16
N LEU A 90 -20.14 -2.78 21.78
CA LEU A 90 -19.26 -3.74 22.44
C LEU A 90 -19.04 -3.39 23.92
N LYS A 91 -18.71 -2.13 24.23
CA LYS A 91 -18.54 -1.66 25.61
C LYS A 91 -19.82 -1.83 26.44
N GLU A 92 -20.98 -1.48 25.87
CA GLU A 92 -22.26 -1.65 26.57
C GLU A 92 -22.62 -3.11 26.80
N THR A 93 -22.33 -3.97 25.83
CA THR A 93 -22.62 -5.41 25.91
C THR A 93 -21.74 -6.08 26.96
N LEU A 94 -20.44 -5.76 26.98
CA LEU A 94 -19.49 -6.30 27.96
C LEU A 94 -19.83 -5.91 29.40
N LYS A 95 -20.42 -4.73 29.62
CA LYS A 95 -20.93 -4.33 30.95
C LYS A 95 -22.11 -5.16 31.44
N LYS A 96 -22.87 -5.76 30.53
CA LYS A 96 -24.09 -6.53 30.83
C LYS A 96 -23.85 -8.03 30.93
N THR A 97 -22.73 -8.52 30.39
CA THR A 97 -22.34 -9.94 30.48
C THR A 97 -21.77 -10.29 31.86
N PRO A 98 -22.12 -11.46 32.44
CA PRO A 98 -21.72 -11.85 33.80
C PRO A 98 -20.20 -11.93 34.01
N ASP A 99 -19.48 -12.38 32.98
CA ASP A 99 -18.03 -12.55 32.96
C ASP A 99 -17.30 -11.30 32.44
N GLY A 100 -18.02 -10.35 31.85
CA GLY A 100 -17.48 -9.07 31.37
C GLY A 100 -16.47 -9.16 30.21
N VAL A 101 -16.20 -10.35 29.68
CA VAL A 101 -15.05 -10.62 28.80
C VAL A 101 -15.42 -11.37 27.52
N THR A 102 -16.40 -12.27 27.53
CA THR A 102 -16.72 -13.10 26.36
C THR A 102 -18.01 -12.67 25.65
N LEU A 103 -18.06 -12.97 24.35
CA LEU A 103 -19.19 -12.73 23.47
C LEU A 103 -19.65 -14.05 22.88
N ASP A 104 -20.92 -14.38 23.05
CA ASP A 104 -21.56 -15.44 22.25
C ASP A 104 -21.87 -14.93 20.83
N ARG A 105 -22.33 -15.84 19.96
CA ARG A 105 -22.66 -15.53 18.57
C ARG A 105 -23.69 -14.40 18.43
N HIS A 106 -24.72 -14.36 19.27
CA HIS A 106 -25.79 -13.38 19.17
C HIS A 106 -25.32 -11.99 19.63
N LEU A 107 -24.59 -11.93 20.74
CA LEU A 107 -23.99 -10.71 21.25
C LEU A 107 -22.93 -10.15 20.29
N PHE A 108 -22.11 -11.01 19.70
CA PHE A 108 -21.14 -10.61 18.68
C PHE A 108 -21.84 -10.00 17.46
N LYS A 109 -22.85 -10.68 16.92
CA LYS A 109 -23.66 -10.19 15.79
C LYS A 109 -24.23 -8.79 16.07
N LYS A 110 -24.81 -8.60 17.26
CA LYS A 110 -25.33 -7.29 17.70
C LYS A 110 -24.25 -6.20 17.70
N CYS A 111 -23.01 -6.54 18.08
CA CYS A 111 -21.92 -5.57 18.12
C CYS A 111 -21.43 -5.20 16.71
N VAL A 112 -21.36 -6.15 15.77
CA VAL A 112 -20.74 -5.91 14.46
C VAL A 112 -21.72 -5.47 13.37
N GLN A 113 -23.03 -5.64 13.55
CA GLN A 113 -24.05 -5.43 12.51
C GLN A 113 -23.95 -4.08 11.79
N SER A 114 -23.70 -2.98 12.51
CA SER A 114 -23.68 -1.63 11.93
C SER A 114 -22.45 -1.37 11.07
N ASN A 115 -21.36 -2.12 11.29
CA ASN A 115 -20.06 -1.90 10.66
C ASN A 115 -19.57 -3.16 9.93
N ILE A 116 -20.47 -4.12 9.65
CA ILE A 116 -20.12 -5.45 9.14
C ILE A 116 -19.43 -5.41 7.78
N VAL A 117 -19.76 -4.44 6.92
CA VAL A 117 -19.14 -4.32 5.58
C VAL A 117 -17.65 -4.04 5.69
N LEU A 118 -17.26 -3.07 6.51
CA LEU A 118 -15.86 -2.71 6.76
C LEU A 118 -15.11 -3.87 7.46
N LEU A 119 -15.73 -4.46 8.48
CA LEU A 119 -15.14 -5.59 9.20
C LEU A 119 -14.94 -6.80 8.27
N THR A 120 -15.90 -7.08 7.39
CA THR A 120 -15.80 -8.16 6.40
C THR A 120 -14.63 -7.91 5.45
N GLN A 121 -14.44 -6.68 4.99
CA GLN A 121 -13.28 -6.33 4.16
C GLN A 121 -11.96 -6.53 4.91
N ALA A 122 -11.89 -6.09 6.17
CA ALA A 122 -10.71 -6.21 7.02
C ALA A 122 -10.29 -7.67 7.24
N PHE A 123 -11.22 -8.52 7.71
CA PHE A 123 -10.94 -9.91 8.06
C PHE A 123 -10.80 -10.83 6.84
N ARG A 124 -11.37 -10.47 5.68
CA ARG A 124 -11.17 -11.20 4.42
C ARG A 124 -9.95 -10.73 3.62
N LYS A 125 -9.07 -9.94 4.24
CA LYS A 125 -7.86 -9.40 3.61
C LYS A 125 -8.14 -8.66 2.29
N LYS A 126 -9.26 -7.93 2.24
CA LYS A 126 -9.69 -7.15 1.05
C LYS A 126 -9.20 -5.71 1.06
N PHE A 127 -8.50 -5.29 2.10
CA PHE A 127 -7.80 -4.02 2.08
C PHE A 127 -6.66 -4.01 1.07
N VAL A 128 -6.31 -2.81 0.65
CA VAL A 128 -5.27 -2.49 -0.32
C VAL A 128 -3.91 -3.04 0.12
N ILE A 129 -3.67 -3.21 1.42
CA ILE A 129 -2.53 -3.97 1.94
C ILE A 129 -3.08 -5.13 2.79
N PRO A 130 -3.17 -6.35 2.21
CA PRO A 130 -3.66 -7.55 2.90
C PRO A 130 -2.86 -7.93 4.16
N ASP A 131 -1.53 -8.06 4.01
CA ASP A 131 -0.62 -8.53 5.06
C ASP A 131 0.03 -7.33 5.79
N PHE A 132 -0.80 -6.52 6.44
CA PHE A 132 -0.39 -5.23 7.00
C PHE A 132 0.74 -5.33 8.03
N GLN A 133 0.72 -6.34 8.91
CA GLN A 133 1.78 -6.52 9.93
C GLN A 133 3.16 -6.70 9.30
N SER A 134 3.28 -7.55 8.28
CA SER A 134 4.53 -7.77 7.57
C SER A 134 4.99 -6.50 6.85
N PHE A 135 4.07 -5.79 6.21
CA PHE A 135 4.36 -4.50 5.60
C PHE A 135 4.90 -3.50 6.64
N THR A 136 4.26 -3.36 7.80
CA THR A 136 4.69 -2.44 8.85
C THR A 136 6.06 -2.77 9.44
N SER A 137 6.44 -4.04 9.54
CA SER A 137 7.79 -4.42 9.97
C SER A 137 8.87 -3.93 9.00
N HIS A 138 8.60 -3.91 7.69
CA HIS A 138 9.52 -3.31 6.72
C HIS A 138 9.58 -1.78 6.87
N ILE A 139 8.45 -1.13 7.18
CA ILE A 139 8.42 0.31 7.47
C ILE A 139 9.28 0.63 8.70
N ASP A 140 9.23 -0.19 9.76
CA ASP A 140 10.07 -0.03 10.95
C ASP A 140 11.57 -0.14 10.59
N GLN A 141 11.94 -1.08 9.72
CA GLN A 141 13.32 -1.22 9.24
C GLN A 141 13.80 0.00 8.44
N LEU A 142 12.95 0.54 7.56
CA LEU A 142 13.24 1.75 6.81
C LEU A 142 13.38 2.97 7.74
N TYR A 143 12.51 3.06 8.75
CA TYR A 143 12.58 4.09 9.79
C TYR A 143 13.93 4.03 10.53
N GLU A 144 14.34 2.84 11.00
CA GLU A 144 15.60 2.65 11.73
C GLU A 144 16.84 2.90 10.84
N LYS A 145 16.77 2.56 9.55
CA LYS A 145 17.84 2.90 8.58
C LYS A 145 18.00 4.41 8.43
N ALA A 146 16.90 5.15 8.27
CA ALA A 146 16.93 6.60 8.12
C ALA A 146 17.32 7.33 9.43
N LYS A 147 16.92 6.79 10.59
CA LYS A 147 17.23 7.35 11.92
C LYS A 147 18.74 7.51 12.17
N LYS A 148 19.57 6.65 11.58
CA LYS A 148 21.04 6.67 11.72
C LYS A 148 21.69 7.90 11.09
N LEU A 149 21.00 8.61 10.21
CA LEU A 149 21.52 9.85 9.64
C LEU A 149 21.45 10.97 10.67
N THR A 150 22.58 11.64 10.89
CA THR A 150 22.75 12.78 11.81
C THR A 150 23.14 14.07 11.09
N GLU A 151 23.19 14.04 9.75
CA GLU A 151 23.48 15.21 8.92
C GLU A 151 22.26 16.15 8.80
N GLY A 152 22.51 17.33 8.23
CA GLY A 152 21.51 18.39 8.05
C GLY A 152 21.56 19.45 9.15
N GLN A 153 20.76 20.50 8.98
CA GLN A 153 20.68 21.61 9.92
C GLN A 153 19.21 21.95 10.19
N VAL A 154 18.88 22.17 11.47
CA VAL A 154 17.55 22.65 11.86
C VAL A 154 17.37 24.07 11.33
N ALA A 155 16.20 24.36 10.77
CA ALA A 155 15.87 25.72 10.35
C ALA A 155 15.85 26.67 11.56
N ASP A 156 16.69 27.70 11.52
CA ASP A 156 16.96 28.59 12.65
C ASP A 156 16.60 30.07 12.39
N TYR A 157 16.13 30.40 11.19
CA TYR A 157 15.74 31.76 10.81
C TYR A 157 14.56 32.32 11.62
N ILE A 158 13.77 31.45 12.27
CA ILE A 158 12.80 31.84 13.30
C ILE A 158 13.01 31.02 14.59
N PRO A 159 12.89 31.64 15.78
CA PRO A 159 13.10 30.96 17.06
C PRO A 159 12.19 29.74 17.30
N GLN A 160 10.99 29.72 16.71
CA GLN A 160 10.03 28.63 16.88
C GLN A 160 10.51 27.33 16.22
N LEU A 161 11.18 27.41 15.07
CA LEU A 161 11.74 26.23 14.40
C LEU A 161 13.05 25.79 15.06
N ALA A 162 13.87 26.75 15.50
CA ALA A 162 15.13 26.48 16.19
C ALA A 162 14.99 25.69 17.51
N LYS A 163 13.80 25.68 18.11
CA LYS A 163 13.51 24.96 19.36
C LYS A 163 13.43 23.44 19.18
N PHE A 164 13.19 22.95 17.98
CA PHE A 164 13.04 21.51 17.76
C PHE A 164 14.40 20.81 17.84
N SER A 165 14.44 19.70 18.58
CA SER A 165 15.64 18.87 18.66
C SER A 165 15.94 18.22 17.29
N PRO A 166 17.21 18.20 16.85
CA PRO A 166 17.63 17.49 15.63
C PRO A 166 17.41 15.96 15.71
N ASP A 167 17.26 15.42 16.92
CA ASP A 167 17.07 13.97 17.13
C ASP A 167 15.63 13.51 16.85
N LEU A 168 14.68 14.45 16.70
CA LEU A 168 13.29 14.11 16.43
C LEU A 168 13.16 13.45 15.06
N TRP A 169 12.51 12.29 15.06
CA TRP A 169 12.25 11.53 13.84
C TRP A 169 10.94 10.77 13.97
N ALA A 170 10.06 10.95 12.99
CA ALA A 170 8.75 10.34 13.00
C ALA A 170 8.30 9.95 11.59
N VAL A 171 7.62 8.80 11.51
CA VAL A 171 6.93 8.34 10.30
C VAL A 171 5.53 7.88 10.68
N SER A 172 4.53 8.38 9.98
CA SER A 172 3.15 7.90 10.07
C SER A 172 2.60 7.61 8.70
N LEU A 173 1.87 6.51 8.56
CA LEU A 173 1.14 6.16 7.35
C LEU A 173 -0.33 5.87 7.63
N CYS A 174 -1.17 6.15 6.63
CA CYS A 174 -2.58 5.82 6.60
C CYS A 174 -2.93 5.30 5.20
N THR A 175 -3.48 4.10 5.08
CA THR A 175 -3.94 3.56 3.79
C THR A 175 -5.28 4.16 3.38
N VAL A 176 -5.65 4.01 2.11
CA VAL A 176 -6.96 4.44 1.60
C VAL A 176 -8.14 3.71 2.27
N ASP A 177 -7.89 2.54 2.88
CA ASP A 177 -8.87 1.78 3.65
C ASP A 177 -8.91 2.14 5.14
N GLY A 178 -8.00 3.01 5.60
CA GLY A 178 -7.89 3.45 6.99
C GLY A 178 -6.97 2.60 7.87
N GLN A 179 -6.18 1.69 7.30
CA GLN A 179 -5.13 0.99 8.05
C GLN A 179 -4.04 2.00 8.42
N ARG A 180 -3.54 1.96 9.66
CA ARG A 180 -2.62 2.99 10.18
C ARG A 180 -1.47 2.43 10.99
N HIS A 181 -0.27 2.89 10.68
CA HIS A 181 0.96 2.57 11.41
C HIS A 181 1.80 3.82 11.67
N THR A 182 2.53 3.82 12.77
CA THR A 182 3.28 4.98 13.29
C THR A 182 4.53 4.53 14.02
N VAL A 183 5.65 5.20 13.78
CA VAL A 183 6.96 4.91 14.40
C VAL A 183 7.67 6.22 14.75
N GLY A 184 8.26 6.30 15.93
CA GLY A 184 8.97 7.50 16.40
C GLY A 184 8.06 8.58 16.98
N ASP A 185 8.49 9.84 16.90
CA ASP A 185 7.92 11.02 17.58
C ASP A 185 6.63 11.55 16.95
N THR A 186 5.73 10.66 16.56
CA THR A 186 4.60 10.92 15.66
C THR A 186 3.49 11.80 16.22
N LYS A 187 3.45 12.00 17.55
CA LYS A 187 2.44 12.79 18.25
C LYS A 187 2.90 14.21 18.58
N VAL A 188 4.15 14.54 18.30
CA VAL A 188 4.67 15.90 18.52
C VAL A 188 4.05 16.82 17.45
N PRO A 189 3.40 17.93 17.84
CA PRO A 189 2.90 18.90 16.89
C PRO A 189 4.03 19.73 16.28
N PHE A 190 3.91 20.05 15.00
CA PHE A 190 4.82 20.92 14.28
C PHE A 190 4.07 21.71 13.20
N CYS A 191 4.59 22.88 12.82
CA CYS A 191 3.99 23.70 11.76
C CYS A 191 4.11 23.02 10.39
N LEU A 192 3.01 22.98 9.63
CA LEU A 192 2.98 22.42 8.27
C LEU A 192 3.92 23.15 7.31
N GLN A 193 4.10 24.47 7.48
CA GLN A 193 4.94 25.27 6.60
C GLN A 193 4.52 25.08 5.13
N SER A 194 5.47 24.97 4.20
CA SER A 194 5.19 24.72 2.78
C SER A 194 4.37 23.46 2.47
N CYS A 195 4.19 22.51 3.40
CA CYS A 195 3.30 21.36 3.19
C CYS A 195 1.82 21.74 3.08
N ILE A 196 1.42 22.95 3.54
CA ILE A 196 0.05 23.44 3.37
C ILE A 196 -0.28 23.82 1.91
N LYS A 197 0.74 24.15 1.10
CA LYS A 197 0.59 24.65 -0.28
C LYS A 197 -0.25 23.75 -1.20
N PRO A 198 -0.03 22.41 -1.26
CA PRO A 198 -0.89 21.53 -2.03
C PRO A 198 -2.33 21.50 -1.51
N LEU A 199 -2.54 21.53 -0.18
CA LEU A 199 -3.87 21.46 0.41
C LEU A 199 -4.71 22.68 0.08
N LYS A 200 -4.13 23.89 0.17
CA LYS A 200 -4.83 25.12 -0.20
C LYS A 200 -5.17 25.20 -1.69
N TYR A 201 -4.27 24.69 -2.55
CA TYR A 201 -4.55 24.59 -3.98
C TYR A 201 -5.69 23.62 -4.26
N ALA A 202 -5.72 22.47 -3.59
CA ALA A 202 -6.82 21.53 -3.71
C ALA A 202 -8.16 22.17 -3.28
N VAL A 203 -8.18 22.94 -2.20
CA VAL A 203 -9.38 23.68 -1.75
C VAL A 203 -9.80 24.72 -2.80
N ALA A 204 -8.86 25.54 -3.30
CA ALA A 204 -9.18 26.56 -4.30
C ALA A 204 -9.77 25.94 -5.59
N VAL A 205 -9.21 24.82 -6.07
CA VAL A 205 -9.74 24.12 -7.25
C VAL A 205 -11.07 23.43 -6.94
N HIS A 206 -11.26 22.93 -5.72
CA HIS A 206 -12.54 22.36 -5.30
C HIS A 206 -13.67 23.39 -5.34
N ASP A 207 -13.40 24.60 -4.86
CA ASP A 207 -14.40 25.66 -4.75
C ASP A 207 -14.64 26.41 -6.06
N HIS A 208 -13.61 26.55 -6.91
CA HIS A 208 -13.65 27.43 -8.09
C HIS A 208 -13.37 26.75 -9.44
N ALA A 209 -13.14 25.43 -9.46
CA ALA A 209 -12.69 24.66 -10.64
C ALA A 209 -11.30 25.05 -11.16
N THR A 210 -10.75 24.20 -12.03
CA THR A 210 -9.37 24.32 -12.53
C THR A 210 -9.15 25.57 -13.36
N GLU A 211 -10.09 25.89 -14.25
CA GLU A 211 -9.96 26.96 -15.23
C GLU A 211 -9.81 28.32 -14.54
N TYR A 212 -10.63 28.59 -13.53
CA TYR A 212 -10.57 29.84 -12.78
C TYR A 212 -9.29 29.95 -11.95
N VAL A 213 -8.89 28.90 -11.21
CA VAL A 213 -7.64 28.96 -10.42
C VAL A 213 -6.43 29.20 -11.32
N HIS A 214 -6.41 28.58 -12.50
CA HIS A 214 -5.31 28.71 -13.45
C HIS A 214 -5.39 29.93 -14.38
N SER A 215 -6.43 30.75 -14.29
CA SER A 215 -6.37 32.10 -14.87
C SER A 215 -5.38 32.99 -14.10
N PHE A 216 -5.05 32.66 -12.85
CA PHE A 216 -4.12 33.42 -12.00
C PHE A 216 -2.76 32.74 -11.77
N ILE A 217 -2.68 31.41 -11.89
CA ILE A 217 -1.49 30.62 -11.54
C ILE A 217 -1.14 29.65 -12.67
N GLY A 218 0.14 29.52 -13.00
CA GLY A 218 0.62 28.53 -13.96
C GLY A 218 0.51 27.07 -13.47
N LYS A 219 0.92 26.14 -14.35
CA LYS A 219 0.85 24.68 -14.14
C LYS A 219 2.21 23.99 -14.18
N GLU A 220 3.28 24.74 -14.41
CA GLU A 220 4.58 24.18 -14.82
C GLU A 220 5.67 24.46 -13.77
N PRO A 221 6.69 23.59 -13.69
CA PRO A 221 7.88 23.91 -12.91
C PRO A 221 8.57 25.13 -13.51
N SER A 222 9.23 25.94 -12.67
CA SER A 222 9.93 27.14 -13.13
C SER A 222 11.21 26.83 -13.93
N GLY A 223 11.81 25.65 -13.76
CA GLY A 223 13.14 25.31 -14.29
C GLY A 223 14.28 26.16 -13.71
N LEU A 224 13.97 27.05 -12.77
CA LEU A 224 14.87 28.00 -12.12
C LEU A 224 14.92 27.73 -10.62
N ARG A 225 16.03 28.10 -9.98
CA ARG A 225 16.17 28.02 -8.51
C ARG A 225 14.97 28.67 -7.83
N PHE A 226 14.39 27.97 -6.85
CA PHE A 226 13.21 28.34 -6.06
C PHE A 226 13.30 29.75 -5.44
N ASN A 227 14.52 30.26 -5.27
CA ASN A 227 14.76 31.56 -4.64
C ASN A 227 14.57 32.79 -5.55
N LYS A 228 14.33 32.61 -6.85
CA LYS A 228 14.16 33.72 -7.79
C LYS A 228 12.72 34.24 -7.83
N LEU A 229 12.57 35.56 -7.85
CA LEU A 229 11.30 36.30 -7.84
C LEU A 229 10.78 36.51 -9.27
N PHE A 230 10.47 35.43 -10.00
CA PHE A 230 9.99 35.55 -11.38
C PHE A 230 8.56 35.04 -11.55
N LEU A 231 7.83 35.75 -12.42
CA LEU A 231 6.60 35.30 -13.05
C LEU A 231 6.97 34.60 -14.37
N ASN A 232 6.05 33.83 -14.91
CA ASN A 232 6.17 33.31 -16.26
C ASN A 232 5.91 34.41 -17.31
N ASP A 233 6.00 34.04 -18.59
CA ASP A 233 5.80 34.97 -19.71
C ASP A 233 4.36 35.52 -19.80
N GLU A 234 3.42 34.96 -19.05
CA GLU A 234 2.03 35.42 -18.92
C GLU A 234 1.80 36.30 -17.68
N ASP A 235 2.86 36.78 -17.01
CA ASP A 235 2.78 37.55 -15.75
C ASP A 235 2.04 36.79 -14.63
N LYS A 236 2.14 35.46 -14.59
CA LYS A 236 1.59 34.59 -13.53
C LYS A 236 2.70 33.87 -12.76
N PRO A 237 2.49 33.54 -11.47
CA PRO A 237 3.40 32.62 -10.79
C PRO A 237 3.41 31.25 -11.47
N HIS A 238 4.58 30.61 -11.54
CA HIS A 238 4.76 29.35 -12.28
C HIS A 238 3.82 28.22 -11.86
N ASN A 239 3.60 28.04 -10.55
CA ASN A 239 2.78 26.97 -9.98
C ASN A 239 2.42 27.28 -8.51
N PRO A 240 1.41 26.60 -7.92
CA PRO A 240 1.02 26.81 -6.52
C PRO A 240 2.01 26.28 -5.47
N MET A 241 3.05 25.53 -5.86
CA MET A 241 4.02 24.95 -4.93
C MET A 241 5.15 25.92 -4.55
N VAL A 242 5.32 27.01 -5.32
CA VAL A 242 6.21 28.13 -4.98
C VAL A 242 5.49 29.21 -4.17
N ASN A 243 6.23 30.04 -3.41
CA ASN A 243 5.63 31.04 -2.52
C ASN A 243 4.71 32.02 -3.27
N ALA A 244 5.10 32.52 -4.45
CA ALA A 244 4.28 33.44 -5.22
C ALA A 244 2.93 32.84 -5.63
N GLY A 245 2.92 31.64 -6.21
CA GLY A 245 1.67 30.96 -6.57
C GLY A 245 0.85 30.56 -5.36
N ALA A 246 1.52 30.22 -4.26
CA ALA A 246 0.88 29.94 -2.99
C ALA A 246 0.18 31.20 -2.41
N ILE A 247 0.76 32.40 -2.51
CA ILE A 247 0.14 33.67 -2.09
C ILE A 247 -1.07 34.00 -2.97
N VAL A 248 -0.94 33.88 -4.30
CA VAL A 248 -2.08 34.07 -5.22
C VAL A 248 -3.19 33.06 -4.90
N CYS A 249 -2.85 31.79 -4.67
CA CYS A 249 -3.81 30.76 -4.30
C CYS A 249 -4.54 31.10 -2.99
N THR A 250 -3.87 31.71 -2.02
CA THR A 250 -4.50 32.16 -0.78
C THR A 250 -5.56 33.24 -1.03
N SER A 251 -5.36 34.13 -2.02
CA SER A 251 -6.36 35.16 -2.37
C SER A 251 -7.67 34.58 -2.93
N LEU A 252 -7.65 33.32 -3.40
CA LEU A 252 -8.82 32.64 -3.94
C LEU A 252 -9.64 31.91 -2.86
N ILE A 253 -9.17 31.87 -1.62
CA ILE A 253 -9.83 31.09 -0.56
C ILE A 253 -10.69 32.00 0.31
N GLN A 254 -11.97 31.66 0.42
CA GLN A 254 -12.88 32.34 1.34
C GLN A 254 -12.77 31.76 2.74
N VAL A 255 -12.23 32.54 3.67
CA VAL A 255 -12.14 32.13 5.08
C VAL A 255 -13.35 32.67 5.85
N LYS A 256 -14.26 31.77 6.25
CA LYS A 256 -15.48 32.13 7.01
C LYS A 256 -15.23 32.52 8.48
N ARG A 257 -14.03 32.30 9.03
CA ARG A 257 -13.65 32.67 10.41
C ARG A 257 -12.19 33.12 10.50
N SER A 258 -11.95 34.24 11.16
CA SER A 258 -10.58 34.66 11.50
C SER A 258 -9.92 33.65 12.46
N PHE A 259 -8.70 33.22 12.14
CA PHE A 259 -7.94 32.27 12.97
C PHE A 259 -7.17 33.01 14.07
N PRO A 260 -7.31 32.64 15.36
CA PRO A 260 -6.66 33.34 16.47
C PRO A 260 -5.19 32.94 16.71
N PHE A 261 -4.48 32.38 15.73
CA PHE A 261 -3.16 31.76 15.96
C PHE A 261 -1.97 32.73 15.84
N PHE A 262 -0.97 32.51 16.71
CA PHE A 262 0.29 33.25 16.81
C PHE A 262 1.18 33.03 15.56
N PHE A 263 1.29 34.04 14.69
CA PHE A 263 2.13 34.00 13.48
C PHE A 263 3.16 35.15 13.41
N ASN A 264 3.30 35.93 14.48
CA ASN A 264 4.07 37.19 14.46
C ASN A 264 5.52 37.01 13.99
N SER A 265 6.20 35.92 14.35
CA SER A 265 7.60 35.71 13.93
C SER A 265 7.75 35.43 12.44
N GLU A 266 6.83 34.68 11.81
CA GLU A 266 6.83 34.48 10.36
C GLU A 266 6.52 35.77 9.60
N ARG A 267 5.64 36.60 10.16
CA ARG A 267 5.32 37.91 9.57
C ARG A 267 6.49 38.88 9.69
N GLU A 268 7.10 38.99 10.87
CA GLU A 268 8.21 39.91 11.14
C GLU A 268 9.46 39.59 10.34
N SER A 269 9.73 38.31 10.07
CA SER A 269 10.84 37.86 9.21
C SER A 269 10.45 37.67 7.74
N GLY A 270 9.22 38.06 7.37
CA GLY A 270 8.57 37.73 6.11
C GLY A 270 8.89 38.66 4.93
N ASP A 271 9.98 39.44 4.98
CA ASP A 271 10.31 40.50 4.01
C ASP A 271 10.20 40.05 2.54
N ARG A 272 10.69 38.84 2.25
CA ARG A 272 10.62 38.28 0.90
C ARG A 272 9.18 38.07 0.43
N ASN A 273 8.28 37.63 1.30
CA ASN A 273 6.87 37.43 0.94
C ASN A 273 6.16 38.78 0.77
N PHE A 274 6.54 39.82 1.52
CA PHE A 274 6.07 41.18 1.28
C PHE A 274 6.51 41.69 -0.10
N ALA A 275 7.79 41.53 -0.47
CA ALA A 275 8.28 41.90 -1.79
C ALA A 275 7.53 41.18 -2.92
N ILE A 276 7.27 39.87 -2.75
CA ILE A 276 6.43 39.09 -3.66
C ILE A 276 5.02 39.69 -3.73
N GLY A 277 4.38 39.97 -2.60
CA GLY A 277 3.03 40.50 -2.53
C GLY A 277 2.89 41.84 -3.27
N TYR A 278 3.81 42.78 -3.04
CA TYR A 278 3.82 44.06 -3.77
C TYR A 278 4.04 43.89 -5.27
N TYR A 279 4.95 42.99 -5.67
CA TYR A 279 5.20 42.72 -7.09
C TYR A 279 3.97 42.10 -7.79
N LEU A 280 3.30 41.14 -7.13
CA LEU A 280 2.06 40.54 -7.62
C LEU A 280 0.92 41.56 -7.71
N LYS A 281 0.85 42.51 -6.77
CA LYS A 281 -0.14 43.59 -6.77
C LYS A 281 0.05 44.52 -7.97
N GLU A 282 1.29 44.95 -8.23
CA GLU A 282 1.64 45.80 -9.38
C GLU A 282 1.27 45.12 -10.71
N LYS A 283 1.56 43.81 -10.82
CA LYS A 283 1.28 43.00 -12.00
C LYS A 283 -0.16 42.50 -12.12
N LYS A 284 -1.07 42.92 -11.22
CA LYS A 284 -2.48 42.52 -11.21
C LYS A 284 -2.70 40.99 -11.19
N CYS A 285 -1.84 40.27 -10.47
CA CYS A 285 -1.95 38.81 -10.34
C CYS A 285 -3.07 38.35 -9.39
N PHE A 286 -3.71 39.27 -8.68
CA PHE A 286 -4.80 38.98 -7.74
C PHE A 286 -6.17 39.24 -8.38
N PRO A 287 -7.25 38.58 -7.90
CA PRO A 287 -8.62 38.94 -8.25
C PRO A 287 -8.93 40.41 -7.95
N GLU A 288 -9.87 41.00 -8.69
CA GLU A 288 -10.29 42.38 -8.47
C GLU A 288 -10.82 42.60 -7.04
N GLY A 289 -10.46 43.75 -6.44
CA GLY A 289 -10.86 44.10 -5.07
C GLY A 289 -10.08 43.39 -3.95
N THR A 290 -9.02 42.64 -4.27
CA THR A 290 -8.20 41.94 -3.27
C THR A 290 -7.31 42.90 -2.48
N ASP A 291 -7.37 42.82 -1.14
CA ASP A 291 -6.36 43.43 -0.27
C ASP A 291 -5.14 42.51 -0.08
N MET A 292 -4.01 42.92 -0.65
CA MET A 292 -2.76 42.17 -0.61
C MET A 292 -2.26 41.92 0.83
N THR A 293 -2.41 42.90 1.73
CA THR A 293 -1.93 42.79 3.12
C THR A 293 -2.72 41.71 3.87
N SER A 294 -4.05 41.74 3.77
CA SER A 294 -4.91 40.70 4.35
C SER A 294 -4.61 39.30 3.79
N VAL A 295 -4.30 39.20 2.49
CA VAL A 295 -3.91 37.92 1.87
C VAL A 295 -2.58 37.41 2.42
N LEU A 296 -1.59 38.30 2.62
CA LEU A 296 -0.32 37.91 3.21
C LEU A 296 -0.48 37.47 4.67
N ASP A 297 -1.26 38.19 5.48
CA ASP A 297 -1.55 37.79 6.85
C ASP A 297 -2.21 36.40 6.89
N LEU A 298 -3.20 36.15 6.03
CA LEU A 298 -3.80 34.82 5.90
C LEU A 298 -2.79 33.76 5.42
N TYR A 299 -1.91 34.11 4.48
CA TYR A 299 -0.87 33.21 4.00
C TYR A 299 0.05 32.74 5.14
N PHE A 300 0.50 33.66 6.00
CA PHE A 300 1.33 33.33 7.16
C PHE A 300 0.56 32.50 8.20
N GLN A 301 -0.71 32.81 8.45
CA GLN A 301 -1.57 32.00 9.31
C GLN A 301 -1.65 30.54 8.83
N LEU A 302 -1.86 30.33 7.53
CA LEU A 302 -1.95 29.00 6.93
C LEU A 302 -0.61 28.23 7.00
N CYS A 303 0.52 28.92 6.84
CA CYS A 303 1.85 28.30 7.01
C CYS A 303 2.16 27.91 8.46
N SER A 304 1.56 28.62 9.42
CA SER A 304 1.72 28.39 10.86
C SER A 304 0.76 27.33 11.43
N ILE A 305 -0.07 26.66 10.61
CA ILE A 305 -0.96 25.59 11.08
C ILE A 305 -0.14 24.42 11.62
N GLU A 306 -0.45 23.98 12.83
CA GLU A 306 0.19 22.82 13.46
C GLU A 306 -0.55 21.51 13.15
N VAL A 307 0.24 20.46 12.91
CA VAL A 307 -0.24 19.08 12.76
C VAL A 307 0.69 18.12 13.48
N THR A 308 0.24 16.89 13.70
CA THR A 308 1.12 15.76 14.05
C THR A 308 1.35 14.91 12.81
N CYS A 309 2.32 13.99 12.85
CA CYS A 309 2.50 13.04 11.76
C CYS A 309 1.24 12.19 11.54
N GLU A 310 0.54 11.84 12.63
CA GLU A 310 -0.69 11.04 12.56
C GLU A 310 -1.83 11.75 11.82
N SER A 311 -2.05 13.04 12.08
CA SER A 311 -3.12 13.77 11.38
C SER A 311 -2.75 14.06 9.93
N ALA A 312 -1.49 14.39 9.66
CA ALA A 312 -1.03 14.69 8.32
C ALA A 312 -0.99 13.45 7.40
N SER A 313 -0.73 12.25 7.92
CA SER A 313 -0.80 11.02 7.13
C SER A 313 -2.24 10.72 6.66
N VAL A 314 -3.26 11.06 7.47
CA VAL A 314 -4.67 10.98 7.07
C VAL A 314 -5.01 12.02 5.99
N MET A 315 -4.46 13.23 6.06
CA MET A 315 -4.60 14.25 5.00
C MET A 315 -3.99 13.76 3.68
N ALA A 316 -2.77 13.22 3.72
CA ALA A 316 -2.13 12.62 2.55
C ALA A 316 -2.94 11.45 1.99
N ALA A 317 -3.50 10.61 2.86
CA ALA A 317 -4.31 9.46 2.46
C ALA A 317 -5.65 9.87 1.85
N THR A 318 -6.19 11.02 2.25
CA THR A 318 -7.37 11.63 1.63
C THR A 318 -7.08 12.02 0.17
N LEU A 319 -5.88 12.55 -0.12
CA LEU A 319 -5.44 12.77 -1.50
C LEU A 319 -5.19 11.44 -2.23
N ALA A 320 -4.60 10.44 -1.57
CA ALA A 320 -4.42 9.11 -2.15
C ALA A 320 -5.74 8.44 -2.55
N ASN A 321 -6.82 8.75 -1.82
CA ASN A 321 -8.16 8.18 -1.98
C ASN A 321 -9.11 9.08 -2.80
N GLY A 322 -8.58 9.88 -3.72
CA GLY A 322 -9.41 10.68 -4.64
C GLY A 322 -10.29 11.73 -3.96
N GLY A 323 -9.88 12.21 -2.77
CA GLY A 323 -10.57 13.24 -2.02
C GLY A 323 -11.57 12.72 -0.98
N ILE A 324 -11.63 11.41 -0.77
CA ILE A 324 -12.48 10.78 0.25
C ILE A 324 -11.63 10.47 1.49
N CYS A 325 -12.02 10.98 2.65
CA CYS A 325 -11.29 10.74 3.88
C CYS A 325 -11.35 9.23 4.24
N PRO A 326 -10.21 8.54 4.40
CA PRO A 326 -10.18 7.09 4.54
C PRO A 326 -10.78 6.59 5.85
N ILE A 327 -10.81 7.43 6.90
CA ILE A 327 -11.31 7.05 8.24
C ILE A 327 -12.72 7.56 8.54
N THR A 328 -13.33 8.36 7.66
CA THR A 328 -14.73 8.81 7.82
C THR A 328 -15.62 8.41 6.64
N GLY A 329 -15.06 8.21 5.45
CA GLY A 329 -15.82 7.98 4.22
C GLY A 329 -16.41 9.25 3.60
N GLU A 330 -16.15 10.42 4.18
CA GLU A 330 -16.65 11.70 3.67
C GLU A 330 -15.87 12.16 2.44
N ARG A 331 -16.56 12.68 1.43
CA ARG A 331 -15.95 13.36 0.30
C ARG A 331 -15.56 14.77 0.72
N VAL A 332 -14.26 15.01 0.89
CA VAL A 332 -13.68 16.29 1.33
C VAL A 332 -13.26 17.16 0.14
N LEU A 333 -12.82 16.55 -0.96
CA LEU A 333 -12.33 17.26 -2.15
C LEU A 333 -12.92 16.66 -3.43
N SER A 334 -12.96 17.46 -4.50
CA SER A 334 -13.31 16.96 -5.84
C SER A 334 -12.15 16.10 -6.39
N PRO A 335 -12.43 15.01 -7.12
CA PRO A 335 -11.37 14.19 -7.72
C PRO A 335 -10.47 14.98 -8.69
N GLU A 336 -11.02 15.99 -9.34
CA GLU A 336 -10.29 16.93 -10.20
C GLU A 336 -9.23 17.71 -9.41
N ALA A 337 -9.61 18.34 -8.31
CA ALA A 337 -8.68 19.07 -7.44
C ALA A 337 -7.55 18.16 -6.96
N VAL A 338 -7.88 16.93 -6.57
CA VAL A 338 -6.91 15.94 -6.12
C VAL A 338 -5.92 15.56 -7.23
N ARG A 339 -6.41 15.23 -8.43
CA ARG A 339 -5.57 14.88 -9.59
C ARG A 339 -4.58 16.00 -9.91
N ASN A 340 -5.06 17.24 -9.98
CA ASN A 340 -4.21 18.38 -10.31
C ASN A 340 -3.16 18.62 -9.21
N THR A 341 -3.57 18.51 -7.95
CA THR A 341 -2.68 18.68 -6.80
C THR A 341 -1.55 17.65 -6.83
N LEU A 342 -1.88 16.37 -7.04
CA LEU A 342 -0.88 15.30 -7.12
C LEU A 342 0.07 15.47 -8.30
N SER A 343 -0.43 15.93 -9.44
CA SER A 343 0.39 16.22 -10.62
C SER A 343 1.42 17.32 -10.32
N LEU A 344 1.00 18.40 -9.67
CA LEU A 344 1.87 19.52 -9.31
C LEU A 344 2.82 19.18 -8.14
N MET A 345 2.39 18.32 -7.21
CA MET A 345 3.28 17.77 -6.17
C MET A 345 4.39 16.93 -6.79
N HIS A 346 4.07 16.14 -7.83
CA HIS A 346 5.06 15.32 -8.53
C HIS A 346 6.15 16.18 -9.19
N SER A 347 5.78 17.23 -9.94
CA SER A 347 6.75 18.03 -10.69
C SER A 347 7.36 19.21 -9.93
N CYS A 348 6.68 19.75 -8.90
CA CYS A 348 7.05 21.02 -8.25
C CYS A 348 7.16 20.94 -6.71
N GLY A 349 7.04 19.76 -6.11
CA GLY A 349 6.77 19.61 -4.68
C GLY A 349 7.98 19.70 -3.72
N MET A 350 9.20 19.42 -4.18
CA MET A 350 10.39 19.23 -3.33
C MET A 350 11.46 20.31 -3.57
N TYR A 351 11.04 21.56 -3.76
CA TYR A 351 11.92 22.70 -4.09
C TYR A 351 12.77 22.40 -5.34
N ASP A 352 14.04 22.77 -5.34
CA ASP A 352 14.97 22.52 -6.45
C ASP A 352 15.23 21.01 -6.66
N PHE A 353 14.93 20.18 -5.66
CA PHE A 353 15.04 18.72 -5.75
C PHE A 353 13.86 18.05 -6.46
N SER A 354 12.80 18.80 -6.84
CA SER A 354 11.58 18.23 -7.43
C SER A 354 11.83 17.34 -8.64
N GLY A 355 12.69 17.77 -9.57
CA GLY A 355 13.00 16.96 -10.76
C GLY A 355 13.73 15.66 -10.44
N GLN A 356 14.72 15.70 -9.54
CA GLN A 356 15.46 14.51 -9.11
C GLN A 356 14.57 13.57 -8.28
N PHE A 357 13.72 14.12 -7.41
CA PHE A 357 12.76 13.35 -6.63
C PHE A 357 11.73 12.65 -7.53
N ALA A 358 11.18 13.37 -8.52
CA ALA A 358 10.26 12.80 -9.49
C ALA A 358 10.89 11.67 -10.34
N PHE A 359 12.20 11.77 -10.61
CA PHE A 359 12.92 10.78 -11.40
C PHE A 359 13.34 9.54 -10.60
N HIS A 360 13.84 9.73 -9.37
CA HIS A 360 14.37 8.62 -8.56
C HIS A 360 13.32 7.99 -7.63
N VAL A 361 12.46 8.81 -7.02
CA VAL A 361 11.40 8.36 -6.12
C VAL A 361 10.07 8.22 -6.84
N GLY A 362 9.75 9.16 -7.73
CA GLY A 362 8.57 9.07 -8.58
C GLY A 362 7.25 9.09 -7.83
N LEU A 363 7.19 9.69 -6.64
CA LEU A 363 5.96 9.85 -5.86
C LEU A 363 5.59 11.32 -5.72
N PRO A 364 4.30 11.70 -5.73
CA PRO A 364 3.88 13.04 -5.36
C PRO A 364 4.23 13.34 -3.90
N ALA A 365 5.01 14.40 -3.67
CA ALA A 365 5.41 14.82 -2.34
C ALA A 365 5.40 16.34 -2.18
N LYS A 366 5.33 16.85 -0.96
CA LYS A 366 5.61 18.25 -0.63
C LYS A 366 6.43 18.34 0.64
N SER A 367 7.56 19.02 0.54
CA SER A 367 8.44 19.33 1.68
C SER A 367 8.08 20.65 2.37
N GLY A 368 8.33 20.73 3.66
CA GLY A 368 8.18 21.91 4.52
C GLY A 368 9.43 22.16 5.35
N VAL A 369 9.77 23.43 5.55
CA VAL A 369 10.99 23.85 6.28
C VAL A 369 10.97 23.50 7.78
N ALA A 370 9.84 23.06 8.33
CA ALA A 370 9.78 22.45 9.66
C ALA A 370 10.32 21.01 9.68
N GLY A 371 10.78 20.46 8.54
CA GLY A 371 11.28 19.10 8.43
C GLY A 371 10.23 18.06 8.03
N GLY A 372 9.02 18.51 7.68
CA GLY A 372 7.91 17.64 7.26
C GLY A 372 7.97 17.31 5.76
N ILE A 373 7.65 16.07 5.40
CA ILE A 373 7.40 15.64 4.02
C ILE A 373 6.03 14.96 3.96
N LEU A 374 5.09 15.62 3.29
CA LEU A 374 3.79 15.05 2.93
C LEU A 374 3.96 14.21 1.67
N LEU A 375 3.83 12.89 1.77
CA LEU A 375 4.05 11.94 0.67
C LEU A 375 2.74 11.20 0.34
N VAL A 376 2.44 11.04 -0.94
CA VAL A 376 1.24 10.34 -1.40
C VAL A 376 1.64 9.18 -2.31
N VAL A 377 1.12 7.99 -2.03
CA VAL A 377 1.11 6.84 -2.95
C VAL A 377 -0.32 6.69 -3.47
N PRO A 378 -0.64 7.20 -4.67
CA PRO A 378 -2.01 7.25 -5.17
C PRO A 378 -2.68 5.87 -5.15
N ASN A 379 -3.94 5.82 -4.71
CA ASN A 379 -4.74 4.60 -4.55
C ASN A 379 -4.20 3.58 -3.53
N VAL A 380 -3.17 3.90 -2.73
CA VAL A 380 -2.60 2.99 -1.73
C VAL A 380 -2.60 3.62 -0.34
N MET A 381 -1.85 4.71 -0.15
CA MET A 381 -1.67 5.32 1.18
C MET A 381 -1.14 6.74 1.11
N GLY A 382 -1.33 7.47 2.21
CA GLY A 382 -0.60 8.70 2.52
C GLY A 382 0.40 8.47 3.64
N ILE A 383 1.53 9.18 3.58
CA ILE A 383 2.61 9.11 4.56
C ILE A 383 3.00 10.54 4.96
N MET A 384 3.27 10.74 6.25
CA MET A 384 3.98 11.92 6.74
C MET A 384 5.28 11.46 7.40
N CYS A 385 6.40 12.00 6.92
CA CYS A 385 7.71 11.89 7.55
C CYS A 385 8.06 13.24 8.17
N TRP A 386 8.65 13.24 9.37
CA TRP A 386 9.05 14.48 10.02
C TRP A 386 10.40 14.34 10.73
N SER A 387 11.39 15.08 10.24
CA SER A 387 12.67 15.31 10.93
C SER A 387 13.13 16.76 10.70
N PRO A 388 13.30 17.57 11.76
CA PRO A 388 13.69 18.98 11.64
C PRO A 388 14.98 19.27 10.84
N PRO A 389 16.04 18.44 10.89
CA PRO A 389 17.25 18.68 10.10
C PRO A 389 17.01 18.64 8.59
N LEU A 390 17.35 19.75 7.92
CA LEU A 390 17.21 19.94 6.49
C LEU A 390 18.56 19.79 5.76
N ASP A 391 18.48 19.35 4.51
CA ASP A 391 19.57 19.41 3.56
C ASP A 391 19.78 20.85 3.02
N LYS A 392 20.78 21.01 2.14
CA LYS A 392 21.09 22.30 1.51
C LYS A 392 19.99 22.84 0.59
N LEU A 393 19.04 22.00 0.20
CA LEU A 393 17.91 22.34 -0.68
C LEU A 393 16.62 22.62 0.12
N GLY A 394 16.67 22.51 1.46
CA GLY A 394 15.56 22.78 2.37
C GLY A 394 14.64 21.59 2.63
N ASN A 395 15.05 20.37 2.27
CA ASN A 395 14.27 19.15 2.49
C ASN A 395 14.77 18.33 3.67
N SER A 396 13.88 17.61 4.36
CA SER A 396 14.27 16.74 5.48
C SER A 396 15.19 15.61 5.01
N VAL A 397 16.38 15.52 5.64
CA VAL A 397 17.40 14.51 5.32
C VAL A 397 16.85 13.09 5.50
N ARG A 398 16.38 12.78 6.72
CA ARG A 398 15.82 11.46 7.05
C ARG A 398 14.56 11.16 6.24
N GLY A 399 13.76 12.20 6.00
CA GLY A 399 12.56 12.10 5.16
C GLY A 399 12.87 11.65 3.73
N ILE A 400 13.85 12.27 3.06
CA ILE A 400 14.28 11.86 1.72
C ILE A 400 14.82 10.44 1.74
N GLN A 401 15.69 10.10 2.70
CA GLN A 401 16.27 8.76 2.79
C GLN A 401 15.20 7.67 2.96
N PHE A 402 14.18 7.94 3.78
CA PHE A 402 13.05 7.04 3.95
C PHE A 402 12.27 6.88 2.63
N CYS A 403 11.99 7.98 1.92
CA CYS A 403 11.28 7.94 0.63
C CYS A 403 12.04 7.13 -0.43
N THR A 404 13.36 7.29 -0.52
CA THR A 404 14.21 6.52 -1.43
C THR A 404 14.19 5.03 -1.08
N GLY A 405 14.43 4.70 0.19
CA GLY A 405 14.40 3.30 0.64
C GLY A 405 13.04 2.62 0.44
N LEU A 406 11.94 3.39 0.53
CA LEU A 406 10.59 2.90 0.28
C LEU A 406 10.43 2.38 -1.16
N VAL A 407 10.89 3.13 -2.17
CA VAL A 407 10.73 2.75 -3.59
C VAL A 407 11.81 1.79 -4.09
N GLU A 408 12.95 1.70 -3.39
CA GLU A 408 13.94 0.64 -3.60
C GLU A 408 13.39 -0.72 -3.17
N LEU A 409 12.65 -0.75 -2.06
CA LEU A 409 12.08 -1.97 -1.50
C LEU A 409 10.75 -2.36 -2.16
N PHE A 410 9.87 -1.39 -2.41
CA PHE A 410 8.51 -1.61 -2.92
C PHE A 410 8.31 -1.06 -4.33
N ASN A 411 7.43 -1.70 -5.11
CA ASN A 411 7.06 -1.26 -6.46
C ASN A 411 6.07 -0.08 -6.47
N PHE A 412 6.38 0.98 -5.70
CA PHE A 412 5.54 2.17 -5.54
C PHE A 412 5.92 3.33 -6.46
N HIS A 413 7.07 3.28 -7.14
CA HIS A 413 7.41 4.31 -8.10
C HIS A 413 6.26 4.46 -9.11
N ASN A 414 5.83 5.68 -9.44
CA ASN A 414 4.64 5.90 -10.27
C ASN A 414 4.75 5.27 -11.68
N TYR A 415 5.99 5.01 -12.12
CA TYR A 415 6.31 4.35 -13.39
C TYR A 415 6.85 2.91 -13.23
N ASP A 416 6.77 2.30 -12.05
CA ASP A 416 7.10 0.88 -11.87
C ASP A 416 6.04 -0.04 -12.47
N ASN A 417 6.46 -1.24 -12.87
CA ASN A 417 5.57 -2.25 -13.45
C ASN A 417 4.88 -3.08 -12.36
N LEU A 418 3.56 -3.28 -12.48
CA LEU A 418 2.76 -4.08 -11.53
C LEU A 418 2.79 -5.59 -11.79
N ARG A 419 3.27 -6.03 -12.95
CA ARG A 419 3.31 -7.44 -13.37
C ARG A 419 4.72 -8.03 -13.33
N HIS A 420 5.70 -7.28 -13.84
CA HIS A 420 7.08 -7.71 -14.03
C HIS A 420 8.01 -6.73 -13.29
N PHE A 421 8.21 -6.93 -12.00
CA PHE A 421 9.13 -6.12 -11.19
C PHE A 421 10.26 -6.99 -10.65
N ALA A 422 11.48 -6.48 -10.76
CA ALA A 422 12.69 -7.19 -10.32
C ALA A 422 12.88 -7.01 -8.82
N LYS A 423 12.81 -8.12 -8.05
CA LYS A 423 13.15 -8.24 -6.61
C LYS A 423 12.42 -7.32 -5.61
N LYS A 424 11.65 -6.33 -6.06
CA LYS A 424 10.83 -5.46 -5.20
C LYS A 424 9.62 -6.21 -4.64
N HIS A 425 9.05 -5.70 -3.55
CA HIS A 425 7.82 -6.20 -2.96
C HIS A 425 6.60 -5.42 -3.46
N ASP A 426 5.49 -6.11 -3.67
CA ASP A 426 4.18 -5.49 -3.90
C ASP A 426 3.24 -5.82 -2.74
N PRO A 427 3.05 -4.90 -1.78
CA PRO A 427 2.23 -5.17 -0.60
C PRO A 427 0.73 -5.18 -0.93
N ARG A 428 0.33 -4.89 -2.17
CA ARG A 428 -1.07 -5.05 -2.63
C ARG A 428 -1.46 -6.50 -2.86
N ARG A 429 -0.48 -7.42 -2.84
CA ARG A 429 -0.69 -8.85 -3.00
C ARG A 429 -0.29 -9.57 -1.73
N GLU A 430 -0.98 -10.65 -1.42
CA GLU A 430 -0.59 -11.53 -0.30
C GLU A 430 0.76 -12.19 -0.62
N GLY A 431 1.72 -12.05 0.29
CA GLY A 431 3.12 -12.42 0.04
C GLY A 431 3.31 -13.92 -0.22
N GLY A 432 2.59 -14.77 0.52
CA GLY A 432 2.60 -16.22 0.33
C GLY A 432 1.84 -16.67 -0.91
N ASP A 433 0.71 -16.04 -1.21
CA ASP A 433 -0.18 -16.41 -2.31
C ASP A 433 0.47 -16.13 -3.68
N GLN A 434 1.25 -15.06 -3.83
CA GLN A 434 1.91 -14.78 -5.12
C GLN A 434 2.96 -15.84 -5.47
N ARG A 435 3.76 -16.30 -4.48
CA ARG A 435 4.72 -17.38 -4.68
C ARG A 435 3.98 -18.67 -5.02
N VAL A 436 2.97 -19.04 -4.22
CA VAL A 436 2.19 -20.26 -4.42
C VAL A 436 1.46 -20.25 -5.78
N LYS A 437 0.84 -19.14 -6.19
CA LYS A 437 0.19 -18.99 -7.51
C LYS A 437 1.19 -19.11 -8.65
N SER A 438 2.38 -18.51 -8.51
CA SER A 438 3.44 -18.65 -9.52
C SER A 438 3.87 -20.11 -9.67
N VAL A 439 4.06 -20.81 -8.55
CA VAL A 439 4.37 -22.25 -8.53
C VAL A 439 3.25 -23.06 -9.18
N ILE A 440 2.00 -22.86 -8.76
CA ILE A 440 0.86 -23.60 -9.29
C ILE A 440 0.73 -23.37 -10.80
N ASN A 441 0.86 -22.14 -11.29
CA ASN A 441 0.78 -21.84 -12.71
C ASN A 441 1.94 -22.47 -13.51
N LEU A 442 3.14 -22.49 -12.93
CA LEU A 442 4.30 -23.18 -13.51
C LEU A 442 4.04 -24.68 -13.63
N LEU A 443 3.56 -25.32 -12.57
CA LEU A 443 3.27 -26.75 -12.56
C LEU A 443 2.08 -27.12 -13.44
N PHE A 444 1.07 -26.26 -13.53
CA PHE A 444 -0.07 -26.47 -14.43
C PHE A 444 0.34 -26.40 -15.91
N ALA A 445 1.27 -25.51 -16.27
CA ALA A 445 1.86 -25.49 -17.61
C ALA A 445 2.63 -26.79 -17.91
N ALA A 446 3.33 -27.35 -16.91
CA ALA A 446 4.00 -28.64 -17.05
C ALA A 446 3.01 -29.81 -17.18
N TYR A 447 1.89 -29.78 -16.45
CA TYR A 447 0.82 -30.78 -16.51
C TYR A 447 0.11 -30.79 -17.87
N THR A 448 -0.19 -29.62 -18.43
CA THR A 448 -0.89 -29.50 -19.72
C THR A 448 0.02 -29.68 -20.94
N GLY A 449 1.33 -29.70 -20.75
CA GLY A 449 2.30 -29.76 -21.85
C GLY A 449 2.56 -28.42 -22.56
N ASP A 450 2.15 -27.27 -21.98
CA ASP A 450 2.31 -25.94 -22.59
C ASP A 450 3.75 -25.41 -22.45
N VAL A 451 4.62 -25.84 -23.37
CA VAL A 451 6.00 -25.35 -23.48
C VAL A 451 6.05 -23.84 -23.73
N SER A 452 5.04 -23.25 -24.37
CA SER A 452 5.03 -21.80 -24.64
C SER A 452 4.85 -21.00 -23.34
N ALA A 453 4.00 -21.45 -22.43
CA ALA A 453 3.88 -20.88 -21.09
C ALA A 453 5.19 -21.03 -20.30
N LEU A 454 5.81 -22.20 -20.33
CA LEU A 454 7.10 -22.43 -19.64
C LEU A 454 8.22 -21.55 -20.18
N ARG A 455 8.28 -21.32 -21.51
CA ARG A 455 9.19 -20.35 -22.12
C ARG A 455 8.96 -18.93 -21.60
N ARG A 456 7.69 -18.49 -21.48
CA ARG A 456 7.36 -17.18 -20.91
C ARG A 456 7.77 -17.06 -19.43
N PHE A 457 7.61 -18.12 -18.63
CA PHE A 457 8.06 -18.13 -17.24
C PHE A 457 9.58 -18.08 -17.11
N ALA A 458 10.30 -18.88 -17.89
CA ALA A 458 11.76 -18.88 -17.93
C ALA A 458 12.32 -17.52 -18.37
N LEU A 459 11.72 -16.89 -19.39
CA LEU A 459 12.07 -15.54 -19.84
C LEU A 459 11.77 -14.46 -18.79
N SER A 460 10.84 -14.70 -17.87
CA SER A 460 10.48 -13.77 -16.79
C SER A 460 11.35 -13.95 -15.52
N SER A 461 12.45 -14.72 -15.61
CA SER A 461 13.34 -15.03 -14.48
C SER A 461 12.64 -15.71 -13.30
N VAL A 462 11.59 -16.49 -13.56
CA VAL A 462 10.99 -17.37 -12.55
C VAL A 462 11.94 -18.53 -12.28
N ASP A 463 12.19 -18.82 -11.00
CA ASP A 463 12.93 -20.00 -10.59
C ASP A 463 12.13 -21.27 -10.97
N MET A 464 12.67 -22.04 -11.92
CA MET A 464 12.03 -23.23 -12.48
C MET A 464 12.14 -24.45 -11.55
N GLU A 465 12.91 -24.34 -10.45
CA GLU A 465 13.07 -25.38 -9.43
C GLU A 465 12.13 -25.21 -8.23
N GLN A 466 11.21 -24.25 -8.29
CA GLN A 466 10.22 -24.07 -7.24
C GLN A 466 9.33 -25.32 -7.07
N ARG A 467 8.92 -25.56 -5.81
CA ARG A 467 8.23 -26.77 -5.38
C ARG A 467 6.82 -26.47 -4.86
N ASP A 468 5.87 -27.37 -5.12
CA ASP A 468 4.55 -27.34 -4.49
C ASP A 468 4.55 -27.84 -3.04
N TYR A 469 3.35 -27.96 -2.46
CA TYR A 469 3.17 -28.46 -1.10
C TYR A 469 3.65 -29.92 -0.93
N ASP A 470 3.67 -30.72 -2.01
CA ASP A 470 4.19 -32.10 -2.03
C ASP A 470 5.69 -32.16 -2.39
N SER A 471 6.38 -31.02 -2.35
CA SER A 471 7.80 -30.88 -2.69
C SER A 471 8.14 -31.25 -4.15
N ARG A 472 7.15 -31.29 -5.05
CA ARG A 472 7.32 -31.63 -6.47
C ARG A 472 7.66 -30.39 -7.28
N THR A 473 8.58 -30.57 -8.23
CA THR A 473 8.97 -29.55 -9.22
C THR A 473 8.23 -29.76 -10.54
N ALA A 474 8.36 -28.79 -11.47
CA ALA A 474 7.80 -28.92 -12.82
C ALA A 474 8.30 -30.19 -13.55
N LEU A 475 9.51 -30.64 -13.22
CA LEU A 475 10.09 -31.86 -13.78
C LEU A 475 9.37 -33.14 -13.31
N HIS A 476 8.96 -33.20 -12.04
CA HIS A 476 8.18 -34.35 -11.54
C HIS A 476 6.83 -34.44 -12.26
N VAL A 477 6.12 -33.31 -12.36
CA VAL A 477 4.79 -33.24 -12.99
C VAL A 477 4.88 -33.58 -14.48
N ALA A 478 5.85 -33.01 -15.20
CA ALA A 478 6.05 -33.32 -16.62
C ALA A 478 6.46 -34.78 -16.87
N ALA A 479 7.21 -35.38 -15.93
CA ALA A 479 7.64 -36.76 -16.02
C ALA A 479 6.51 -37.75 -15.75
N ALA A 480 5.63 -37.44 -14.79
CA ALA A 480 4.42 -38.22 -14.49
C ALA A 480 3.39 -38.20 -15.63
N GLU A 481 3.23 -37.07 -16.34
CA GLU A 481 2.29 -36.95 -17.47
C GLU A 481 2.89 -37.42 -18.82
N GLY A 482 4.21 -37.58 -18.90
CA GLY A 482 4.88 -38.07 -20.11
C GLY A 482 5.19 -37.01 -21.17
N HIS A 483 5.16 -35.71 -20.82
CA HIS A 483 5.40 -34.61 -21.77
C HIS A 483 6.89 -34.42 -22.10
N ILE A 484 7.37 -35.11 -23.13
CA ILE A 484 8.80 -35.14 -23.49
C ILE A 484 9.37 -33.75 -23.82
N ASP A 485 8.59 -32.89 -24.47
CA ASP A 485 9.07 -31.56 -24.90
C ASP A 485 9.23 -30.62 -23.70
N VAL A 486 8.38 -30.77 -22.68
CA VAL A 486 8.50 -30.05 -21.42
C VAL A 486 9.73 -30.53 -20.65
N VAL A 487 9.93 -31.85 -20.53
CA VAL A 487 11.10 -32.42 -19.86
C VAL A 487 12.39 -31.97 -20.55
N ARG A 488 12.42 -31.99 -21.89
CA ARG A 488 13.55 -31.49 -22.67
C ARG A 488 13.81 -30.00 -22.42
N PHE A 489 12.76 -29.18 -22.46
CA PHE A 489 12.88 -27.75 -22.18
C PHE A 489 13.46 -27.48 -20.78
N LEU A 490 12.95 -28.18 -19.75
CA LEU A 490 13.42 -28.01 -18.38
C LEU A 490 14.89 -28.43 -18.20
N LEU A 491 15.28 -29.59 -18.72
CA LEU A 491 16.64 -30.13 -18.56
C LEU A 491 17.69 -29.44 -19.44
N GLU A 492 17.34 -29.15 -20.71
CA GLU A 492 18.29 -28.60 -21.67
C GLU A 492 18.37 -27.08 -21.60
N ALA A 493 17.23 -26.39 -21.54
CA ALA A 493 17.18 -24.93 -21.57
C ALA A 493 17.21 -24.31 -20.17
N CYS A 494 16.45 -24.84 -19.21
CA CYS A 494 16.40 -24.30 -17.84
C CYS A 494 17.46 -24.89 -16.89
N LYS A 495 18.14 -25.98 -17.29
CA LYS A 495 19.19 -26.65 -16.50
C LYS A 495 18.76 -27.02 -15.07
N VAL A 496 17.50 -27.43 -14.89
CA VAL A 496 17.00 -27.87 -13.58
C VAL A 496 17.66 -29.17 -13.14
N ASN A 497 17.74 -29.40 -11.83
CA ASN A 497 18.22 -30.64 -11.25
C ASN A 497 17.41 -31.84 -11.79
N PRO A 498 18.06 -32.89 -12.33
CA PRO A 498 17.40 -34.09 -12.86
C PRO A 498 17.03 -35.11 -11.77
N VAL A 499 17.59 -35.00 -10.56
CA VAL A 499 17.37 -35.92 -9.43
C VAL A 499 16.77 -35.25 -8.18
N PRO A 500 15.77 -34.34 -8.31
CA PRO A 500 15.08 -33.81 -7.15
C PRO A 500 14.25 -34.93 -6.52
N LYS A 501 14.07 -34.88 -5.20
CA LYS A 501 13.17 -35.77 -4.47
C LYS A 501 11.92 -35.03 -4.06
N ASP A 502 10.77 -35.66 -4.22
CA ASP A 502 9.48 -35.19 -3.70
C ASP A 502 9.31 -35.54 -2.20
N ARG A 503 8.10 -35.31 -1.67
CA ARG A 503 7.74 -35.65 -0.28
C ARG A 503 7.81 -37.14 0.03
N TRP A 504 7.63 -38.02 -0.97
CA TRP A 504 7.65 -39.47 -0.81
C TRP A 504 9.03 -40.07 -1.10
N GLY A 505 10.02 -39.24 -1.44
CA GLY A 505 11.37 -39.66 -1.77
C GLY A 505 11.53 -40.15 -3.20
N ASN A 506 10.48 -40.03 -4.03
CA ASN A 506 10.51 -40.41 -5.44
C ASN A 506 11.21 -39.34 -6.27
N THR A 507 11.93 -39.79 -7.28
CA THR A 507 12.54 -38.93 -8.30
C THR A 507 11.64 -38.80 -9.53
N PRO A 508 11.87 -37.84 -10.44
CA PRO A 508 11.15 -37.77 -11.70
C PRO A 508 11.26 -39.05 -12.54
N ILE A 509 12.34 -39.83 -12.39
CA ILE A 509 12.49 -41.14 -13.05
C ILE A 509 11.53 -42.15 -12.46
N ASP A 510 11.40 -42.20 -11.13
CA ASP A 510 10.51 -43.11 -10.45
C ASP A 510 9.05 -42.82 -10.83
N GLU A 511 8.68 -41.54 -10.90
CA GLU A 511 7.36 -41.09 -11.39
C GLU A 511 7.12 -41.52 -12.84
N ALA A 512 8.08 -41.27 -13.75
CA ALA A 512 7.96 -41.68 -15.15
C ALA A 512 7.87 -43.21 -15.31
N MET A 513 8.56 -44.00 -14.46
CA MET A 513 8.43 -45.45 -14.44
C MET A 513 7.07 -45.91 -13.89
N HIS A 514 6.59 -45.28 -12.82
CA HIS A 514 5.32 -45.59 -12.18
C HIS A 514 4.14 -45.44 -13.16
N PHE A 515 4.16 -44.37 -13.97
CA PHE A 515 3.13 -44.10 -14.99
C PHE A 515 3.43 -44.71 -16.37
N GLY A 516 4.58 -45.37 -16.55
CA GLY A 516 4.90 -46.16 -17.76
C GLY A 516 5.45 -45.35 -18.95
N HIS A 517 6.03 -44.17 -18.72
CA HIS A 517 6.54 -43.27 -19.75
C HIS A 517 8.02 -43.54 -20.11
N HIS A 518 8.27 -44.64 -20.83
CA HIS A 518 9.61 -45.13 -21.20
C HIS A 518 10.49 -44.12 -21.96
N ASN A 519 9.89 -43.28 -22.81
CA ASN A 519 10.62 -42.27 -23.59
C ASN A 519 11.19 -41.17 -22.67
N VAL A 520 10.42 -40.76 -21.65
CA VAL A 520 10.86 -39.80 -20.64
C VAL A 520 11.93 -40.39 -19.73
N VAL A 521 11.79 -41.66 -19.32
CA VAL A 521 12.79 -42.37 -18.51
C VAL A 521 14.15 -42.39 -19.22
N THR A 522 14.17 -42.65 -20.52
CA THR A 522 15.40 -42.68 -21.32
C THR A 522 16.09 -41.31 -21.34
N LEU A 523 15.30 -40.24 -21.53
CA LEU A 523 15.80 -38.87 -21.51
C LEU A 523 16.34 -38.47 -20.13
N LEU A 524 15.61 -38.77 -19.06
CA LEU A 524 16.03 -38.46 -17.69
C LEU A 524 17.31 -39.19 -17.29
N LYS A 525 17.43 -40.50 -17.59
CA LYS A 525 18.65 -41.29 -17.33
C LYS A 525 19.88 -40.68 -18.02
N HIS A 526 19.73 -40.29 -19.28
CA HIS A 526 20.81 -39.66 -20.04
C HIS A 526 21.33 -38.36 -19.39
N HIS A 527 20.43 -37.56 -18.80
CA HIS A 527 20.80 -36.33 -18.12
C HIS A 527 21.30 -36.57 -16.69
N GLN A 528 20.83 -37.61 -16.01
CA GLN A 528 21.32 -38.02 -14.70
C GLN A 528 22.79 -38.44 -14.77
N ASP A 529 23.17 -39.25 -15.76
CA ASP A 529 24.56 -39.71 -15.94
C ASP A 529 25.55 -38.57 -16.21
N LYS A 530 25.05 -37.44 -16.73
CA LYS A 530 25.84 -36.24 -17.04
C LYS A 530 25.80 -35.18 -15.94
N TYR A 531 24.99 -35.37 -14.90
CA TYR A 531 24.78 -34.36 -13.88
C TYR A 531 25.80 -34.51 -12.74
N SER A 532 26.65 -33.50 -12.56
CA SER A 532 27.47 -33.36 -11.36
C SER A 532 26.77 -32.40 -10.39
N PRO A 533 26.46 -32.83 -9.15
CA PRO A 533 25.83 -31.95 -8.18
C PRO A 533 26.77 -30.77 -7.86
N PRO A 534 26.23 -29.55 -7.64
CA PRO A 534 27.01 -28.46 -7.07
C PRO A 534 27.56 -28.90 -5.70
N ALA A 535 28.81 -28.55 -5.37
CA ALA A 535 29.38 -28.81 -4.06
C ALA A 535 28.44 -28.26 -2.97
N ALA A 536 28.13 -29.08 -1.97
CA ALA A 536 27.29 -28.66 -0.85
C ALA A 536 27.95 -27.45 -0.15
N PRO A 537 27.18 -26.39 0.20
CA PRO A 537 27.70 -25.37 1.11
C PRO A 537 28.06 -26.03 2.43
N ASP A 538 29.26 -25.79 2.94
CA ASP A 538 29.69 -26.30 4.24
C ASP A 538 28.66 -25.94 5.33
N GLU A 539 28.11 -26.95 5.99
CA GLU A 539 27.16 -26.86 7.13
C GLU A 539 27.79 -26.29 8.42
N LYS A 540 28.84 -25.45 8.30
CA LYS A 540 29.52 -24.84 9.45
C LYS A 540 29.79 -23.36 9.22
N THR A 541 28.76 -22.55 9.42
CA THR A 541 28.84 -21.21 10.03
C THR A 541 27.42 -20.71 10.27
N TRP A 542 26.91 -20.93 11.48
CA TRP A 542 25.88 -20.12 12.11
C TRP A 542 26.55 -19.23 13.14
#